data_AF-A0AAW2ZS48-F1
#
_entry.id   AF-A0AAW2ZS48-F1
#
_cell.length_a   1.000
_cell.length_b   1.000
_cell.length_c   1.000
_cell.angle_alpha   90.00
_cell.angle_beta   90.00
_cell.angle_gamma   90.00
#
_symmetry.space_group_name_H-M   'P 1'
#
loop_
_entity.id
_entity.type
_entity.pdbx_description
1 polymer ?
#
loop_
_entity_poly.entity_id
_entity_poly.type
_entity_poly.pdbx_seq_one_letter_code
_entity_poly.pdbx_strand_id
1 'polypeptide(L)'
;MNTLIRLLLLTCLATYTLAVTCVGGTQTCEAGDKCCGTGTNSYCYNPMYSECFIKLDGSPASCDAGNRWCNDSCYDPTWQTCYPTSTGGQVTCESKDKVCGSDCYNPKDYTCHTLSTGATTLCNADTILCKDQCINPATQTCAKDSKGNEALCNVGNGICNGNCFDPKWQTCLKTENGGEVICSSTDKV
;
A
#
# COMPACT_ATOMS: atom_id res chain seq x y z
N MET A 1 -10.64 18.21 -77.85
CA MET A 1 -9.57 17.73 -76.95
C MET A 1 -9.94 18.05 -75.51
N ASN A 2 -10.80 17.25 -74.88
CA ASN A 2 -11.37 17.60 -73.57
C ASN A 2 -11.75 16.39 -72.71
N THR A 3 -10.91 15.35 -72.72
CA THR A 3 -11.18 14.09 -72.01
C THR A 3 -9.97 13.48 -71.31
N LEU A 4 -8.76 14.04 -71.47
CA LEU A 4 -7.54 13.48 -70.86
C LEU A 4 -7.15 14.11 -69.51
N ILE A 5 -7.78 15.22 -69.10
CA ILE A 5 -7.49 15.88 -67.81
C ILE A 5 -8.40 15.38 -66.67
N ARG A 6 -9.53 14.73 -66.98
CA ARG A 6 -10.43 14.16 -65.96
C ARG A 6 -10.01 12.78 -65.45
N LEU A 7 -9.05 12.11 -66.10
CA LEU A 7 -8.59 10.77 -65.72
C LEU A 7 -7.34 10.76 -64.82
N LEU A 8 -6.78 11.93 -64.49
CA LEU A 8 -5.61 12.07 -63.62
C LEU A 8 -5.94 12.59 -62.21
N LEU A 9 -7.22 12.84 -61.91
CA LEU A 9 -7.69 13.31 -60.60
C LEU A 9 -8.58 12.30 -59.86
N LEU A 10 -8.80 11.10 -60.43
CA LEU A 10 -9.68 10.08 -59.86
C LEU A 10 -8.99 8.81 -59.33
N THR A 11 -7.66 8.76 -59.33
CA THR A 11 -6.91 7.63 -58.76
C THR A 11 -5.90 8.15 -57.74
N CYS A 12 -6.03 7.66 -56.51
CA CYS A 12 -5.17 7.93 -55.35
C CYS A 12 -5.45 9.21 -54.53
N LEU A 13 -6.71 9.48 -54.21
CA LEU A 13 -7.04 9.68 -52.78
C LEU A 13 -7.11 8.29 -52.11
N ALA A 14 -6.05 7.50 -52.24
CA ALA A 14 -5.80 6.43 -51.31
C ALA A 14 -5.36 7.18 -50.07
N THR A 15 -6.31 7.48 -49.20
CA THR A 15 -6.03 7.77 -47.80
C THR A 15 -5.12 6.64 -47.35
N TYR A 16 -3.82 6.90 -47.27
CA TYR A 16 -2.86 6.02 -46.64
C TYR A 16 -3.24 5.98 -45.17
N THR A 17 -4.26 5.20 -44.84
CA THR A 17 -4.48 4.71 -43.49
C THR A 17 -3.33 3.74 -43.24
N LEU A 18 -2.24 4.28 -42.67
CA LEU A 18 -1.11 3.49 -42.20
C LEU A 18 -1.62 2.59 -41.08
N ALA A 19 -2.10 1.42 -41.47
CA ALA A 19 -2.49 0.37 -40.55
C ALA A 19 -1.21 -0.16 -39.87
N VAL A 20 -1.23 -0.25 -38.54
CA VAL A 20 -0.06 -0.71 -37.77
C VAL A 20 -0.20 -2.20 -37.54
N THR A 21 0.74 -3.01 -38.03
CA THR A 21 0.78 -4.44 -37.70
C THR A 21 1.52 -4.65 -36.39
N CYS A 22 0.92 -5.39 -35.45
CA CYS A 22 1.55 -5.68 -34.17
C CYS A 22 2.74 -6.64 -34.33
N VAL A 23 3.85 -6.33 -33.67
CA VAL A 23 5.09 -7.12 -33.78
C VAL A 23 4.85 -8.53 -33.22
N GLY A 24 4.95 -9.54 -34.10
CA GLY A 24 4.77 -10.95 -33.78
C GLY A 24 3.32 -11.47 -33.82
N GLY A 25 2.35 -10.64 -34.23
CA GLY A 25 0.93 -11.01 -34.35
C GLY A 25 0.39 -10.95 -35.77
N THR A 26 -0.78 -11.58 -36.01
CA THR A 26 -1.57 -11.43 -37.24
C THR A 26 -2.50 -10.20 -37.22
N GLN A 27 -2.55 -9.49 -36.09
CA GLN A 27 -3.47 -8.38 -35.90
C GLN A 27 -2.93 -7.09 -36.53
N THR A 28 -3.80 -6.45 -37.31
CA THR A 28 -3.54 -5.17 -37.94
C THR A 28 -4.48 -4.15 -37.31
N CYS A 29 -3.92 -3.06 -36.79
CA CYS A 29 -4.67 -1.99 -36.14
C CYS A 29 -5.11 -0.94 -37.14
N GLU A 30 -6.22 -0.28 -36.83
CA GLU A 30 -6.68 0.88 -37.60
C GLU A 30 -5.66 2.03 -37.52
N ALA A 31 -5.74 2.96 -38.47
CA ALA A 31 -4.84 4.10 -38.50
C ALA A 31 -5.03 4.97 -37.25
N GLY A 32 -3.95 5.22 -36.51
CA GLY A 32 -3.96 5.97 -35.25
C GLY A 32 -3.97 5.09 -34.01
N ASP A 33 -4.37 3.82 -34.14
CA ASP A 33 -4.28 2.85 -33.06
C ASP A 33 -2.84 2.32 -32.90
N LYS A 34 -2.55 1.83 -31.70
CA LYS A 34 -1.27 1.25 -31.31
C LYS A 34 -1.45 -0.18 -30.84
N CYS A 35 -0.38 -0.94 -30.88
CA CYS A 35 -0.35 -2.30 -30.37
C CYS A 35 0.01 -2.30 -28.88
N CYS A 36 -0.75 -3.09 -28.10
CA CYS A 36 -0.47 -3.39 -26.72
C CYS A 36 0.00 -4.86 -26.60
N GLY A 37 1.18 -5.07 -26.03
CA GLY A 37 1.80 -6.40 -25.93
C GLY A 37 2.54 -6.86 -27.20
N THR A 38 2.98 -8.12 -27.20
CA THR A 38 3.76 -8.73 -28.29
C THR A 38 3.26 -10.15 -28.59
N GLY A 39 3.48 -10.64 -29.81
CA GLY A 39 3.12 -12.01 -30.18
C GLY A 39 1.61 -12.21 -30.34
N THR A 40 1.12 -13.41 -30.02
CA THR A 40 -0.30 -13.80 -30.13
C THR A 40 -1.21 -13.12 -29.11
N ASN A 41 -0.64 -12.59 -28.02
CA ASN A 41 -1.39 -11.92 -26.97
C ASN A 41 -1.46 -10.41 -27.17
N SER A 42 -1.13 -9.89 -28.36
CA SER A 42 -1.23 -8.46 -28.64
C SER A 42 -2.65 -8.04 -29.03
N TYR A 43 -3.04 -6.81 -28.67
CA TYR A 43 -4.27 -6.19 -29.17
C TYR A 43 -4.10 -4.71 -29.53
N CYS A 44 -4.98 -4.19 -30.38
CA CYS A 44 -5.01 -2.78 -30.77
C CYS A 44 -5.73 -1.91 -29.73
N TYR A 45 -5.17 -0.76 -29.41
CA TYR A 45 -5.79 0.25 -28.55
C TYR A 45 -5.62 1.65 -29.15
N ASN A 46 -6.60 2.52 -28.90
CA ASN A 46 -6.53 3.90 -29.34
C ASN A 46 -5.88 4.77 -28.27
N PRO A 47 -4.68 5.35 -28.50
CA PRO A 47 -3.96 6.12 -27.50
C PRO A 47 -4.63 7.44 -27.10
N MET A 48 -5.67 7.87 -27.82
CA MET A 48 -6.49 9.02 -27.42
C MET A 48 -7.45 8.68 -26.28
N TYR A 49 -7.90 7.42 -26.20
CA TYR A 49 -8.91 6.97 -25.25
C TYR A 49 -8.37 6.00 -24.21
N SER A 50 -7.23 5.36 -24.45
CA SER A 50 -6.66 4.38 -23.54
C SER A 50 -5.14 4.37 -23.49
N GLU A 51 -4.61 3.89 -22.38
CA GLU A 51 -3.21 3.58 -22.16
C GLU A 51 -3.02 2.06 -22.07
N CYS A 52 -1.87 1.58 -22.54
CA CYS A 52 -1.48 0.16 -22.52
C CYS A 52 -0.49 -0.12 -21.39
N PHE A 53 -0.70 -1.25 -20.70
CA PHE A 53 0.14 -1.76 -19.62
C PHE A 53 0.48 -3.24 -19.88
N ILE A 54 1.65 -3.68 -19.41
CA ILE A 54 2.03 -5.09 -19.41
C ILE A 54 1.97 -5.59 -17.98
N LYS A 55 1.14 -6.60 -17.73
CA LYS A 55 1.00 -7.24 -16.43
C LYS A 55 2.25 -8.02 -16.06
N LEU A 56 2.35 -8.43 -14.79
CA LEU A 56 3.47 -9.24 -14.30
C LEU A 56 3.57 -10.60 -15.00
N ASP A 57 2.44 -11.17 -15.46
CA ASP A 57 2.40 -12.40 -16.25
C ASP A 57 2.77 -12.19 -17.74
N GLY A 58 3.12 -10.97 -18.14
CA GLY A 58 3.46 -10.59 -19.50
C GLY A 58 2.26 -10.36 -20.42
N SER A 59 1.02 -10.57 -19.95
CA SER A 59 -0.18 -10.26 -20.73
C SER A 59 -0.43 -8.75 -20.78
N PRO A 60 -0.90 -8.21 -21.92
CA PRO A 60 -1.25 -6.80 -21.99
C PRO A 60 -2.61 -6.52 -21.33
N ALA A 61 -2.74 -5.30 -20.82
CA ALA A 61 -3.95 -4.73 -20.26
C ALA A 61 -4.08 -3.26 -20.68
N SER A 62 -5.30 -2.73 -20.69
CA SER A 62 -5.53 -1.33 -21.04
C SER A 62 -6.44 -0.68 -20.03
N CYS A 63 -6.21 0.62 -19.84
CA CYS A 63 -7.04 1.49 -19.03
C CYS A 63 -7.46 2.68 -19.86
N ASP A 64 -8.56 3.34 -19.49
CA ASP A 64 -8.90 4.64 -20.06
C ASP A 64 -7.74 5.63 -19.92
N ALA A 65 -7.65 6.58 -20.86
CA ALA A 65 -6.57 7.56 -20.88
C ALA A 65 -6.52 8.34 -19.56
N GLY A 66 -5.33 8.44 -18.98
CA GLY A 66 -5.11 9.07 -17.66
C GLY A 66 -5.24 8.12 -16.47
N ASN A 67 -5.90 6.98 -16.62
CA ASN A 67 -5.91 5.94 -15.58
C ASN A 67 -4.57 5.19 -15.56
N ARG A 68 -4.28 4.57 -14.42
CA ARG A 68 -3.05 3.83 -14.15
C ARG A 68 -3.35 2.39 -13.79
N TRP A 69 -2.38 1.50 -13.97
CA TRP A 69 -2.51 0.09 -13.60
C TRP A 69 -1.98 -0.18 -12.18
N CYS A 70 -2.72 -0.98 -11.41
CA CYS A 70 -2.32 -1.47 -10.09
C CYS A 70 -2.95 -2.83 -9.82
N ASN A 71 -2.13 -3.85 -9.54
CA ASN A 71 -2.57 -5.21 -9.13
C ASN A 71 -3.81 -5.75 -9.87
N ASP A 72 -3.75 -5.76 -11.19
CA ASP A 72 -4.80 -6.26 -12.09
C ASP A 72 -6.03 -5.38 -12.29
N SER A 73 -5.97 -4.11 -11.91
CA SER A 73 -7.04 -3.16 -12.17
C SER A 73 -6.54 -1.77 -12.54
N CYS A 74 -7.38 -1.07 -13.30
CA CYS A 74 -7.19 0.33 -13.60
C CYS A 74 -7.68 1.18 -12.41
N TYR A 75 -6.95 2.26 -12.11
CA TYR A 75 -7.34 3.22 -11.09
C TYR A 75 -7.17 4.65 -11.61
N ASP A 76 -7.99 5.57 -11.09
CA ASP A 76 -7.89 6.99 -11.37
C ASP A 76 -6.90 7.63 -10.39
N PRO A 77 -5.72 8.12 -10.85
CA PRO A 77 -4.71 8.69 -9.98
C PRO A 77 -5.13 10.03 -9.34
N THR A 78 -6.26 10.61 -9.73
CA THR A 78 -6.81 11.81 -9.08
C THR A 78 -7.48 11.48 -7.74
N TRP A 79 -8.09 10.29 -7.64
CA TRP A 79 -8.83 9.84 -6.46
C TRP A 79 -8.13 8.74 -5.70
N GLN A 80 -7.15 8.07 -6.30
CA GLN A 80 -6.54 6.86 -5.76
C GLN A 80 -5.01 6.86 -5.92
N THR A 81 -4.34 6.03 -5.14
CA THR A 81 -2.90 5.80 -5.21
C THR A 81 -2.61 4.31 -5.10
N CYS A 82 -1.69 3.82 -5.94
CA CYS A 82 -1.23 2.44 -5.90
C CYS A 82 0.01 2.31 -5.01
N TYR A 83 -0.04 1.37 -4.07
CA TYR A 83 1.03 1.11 -3.11
C TYR A 83 1.52 -0.33 -3.22
N PRO A 84 2.84 -0.58 -3.12
CA PRO A 84 3.34 -1.94 -2.94
C PRO A 84 2.91 -2.49 -1.57
N THR A 85 2.56 -3.77 -1.50
CA THR A 85 2.30 -4.47 -0.24
C THR A 85 3.55 -5.17 0.27
N SER A 86 3.59 -5.48 1.56
CA SER A 86 4.70 -6.23 2.18
C SER A 86 4.86 -7.65 1.63
N THR A 87 3.82 -8.19 1.00
CA THR A 87 3.80 -9.52 0.36
C THR A 87 4.24 -9.50 -1.11
N GLY A 88 4.65 -8.35 -1.65
CA GLY A 88 5.11 -8.21 -3.03
C GLY A 88 3.99 -8.00 -4.06
N GLY A 89 2.75 -7.78 -3.61
CA GLY A 89 1.63 -7.33 -4.45
C GLY A 89 1.54 -5.80 -4.50
N GLN A 90 0.43 -5.30 -5.03
CA GLN A 90 0.07 -3.89 -4.92
C GLN A 90 -1.38 -3.75 -4.46
N VAL A 91 -1.72 -2.61 -3.86
CA VAL A 91 -3.09 -2.27 -3.47
C VAL A 91 -3.39 -0.83 -3.87
N THR A 92 -4.59 -0.62 -4.37
CA THR A 92 -5.11 0.71 -4.68
C THR A 92 -5.85 1.25 -3.47
N CYS A 93 -5.42 2.40 -2.95
CA CYS A 93 -6.08 3.09 -1.85
C CYS A 93 -6.68 4.41 -2.31
N GLU A 94 -7.65 4.95 -1.57
CA GLU A 94 -8.13 6.31 -1.78
C GLU A 94 -7.01 7.33 -1.57
N SER A 95 -7.17 8.50 -2.19
CA SER A 95 -6.21 9.60 -2.09
C SER A 95 -6.06 10.02 -0.64
N LYS A 96 -4.81 10.01 -0.16
CA LYS A 96 -4.36 10.32 1.23
C LYS A 96 -4.47 9.17 2.22
N ASP A 97 -5.08 8.05 1.85
CA ASP A 97 -4.96 6.83 2.63
C ASP A 97 -3.53 6.29 2.55
N LYS A 98 -3.16 5.50 3.56
CA LYS A 98 -1.89 4.79 3.66
C LYS A 98 -2.14 3.29 3.67
N VAL A 99 -1.07 2.50 3.50
CA VAL A 99 -1.14 1.05 3.60
C VAL A 99 -0.60 0.56 4.94
N CYS A 100 -1.32 -0.39 5.53
CA CYS A 100 -0.89 -1.19 6.66
C CYS A 100 -0.99 -2.67 6.29
N GLY A 101 0.14 -3.29 5.94
CA GLY A 101 0.15 -4.64 5.38
C GLY A 101 -0.44 -4.67 3.96
N SER A 102 -1.67 -5.17 3.84
CA SER A 102 -2.46 -5.18 2.60
C SER A 102 -3.65 -4.21 2.62
N ASP A 103 -3.92 -3.58 3.75
CA ASP A 103 -5.13 -2.79 3.95
C ASP A 103 -4.85 -1.29 3.85
N CYS A 104 -5.77 -0.58 3.21
CA CYS A 104 -5.77 0.88 3.18
C CYS A 104 -6.38 1.44 4.47
N TYR A 105 -5.83 2.52 5.00
CA TYR A 105 -6.37 3.21 6.16
C TYR A 105 -6.21 4.73 6.04
N ASN A 106 -7.18 5.46 6.61
CA ASN A 106 -7.08 6.89 6.78
C ASN A 106 -6.19 7.22 8.00
N PRO A 107 -5.05 7.91 7.80
CA PRO A 107 -4.10 8.20 8.89
C PRO A 107 -4.60 9.23 9.91
N LYS A 108 -5.78 9.82 9.71
CA LYS A 108 -6.44 10.66 10.72
C LYS A 108 -7.15 9.83 11.79
N ASP A 109 -7.62 8.65 11.39
CA ASP A 109 -8.47 7.80 12.22
C ASP A 109 -7.67 6.63 12.81
N TYR A 110 -6.61 6.20 12.12
CA TYR A 110 -5.80 5.04 12.51
C TYR A 110 -4.29 5.29 12.38
N THR A 111 -3.53 4.49 13.13
CA THR A 111 -2.07 4.35 13.05
C THR A 111 -1.73 2.89 12.76
N CYS A 112 -0.83 2.66 11.81
CA CYS A 112 -0.30 1.33 11.52
C CYS A 112 0.92 1.03 12.40
N HIS A 113 0.95 -0.16 13.00
CA HIS A 113 2.09 -0.64 13.78
C HIS A 113 2.58 -2.00 13.28
N THR A 114 3.88 -2.23 13.41
CA THR A 114 4.49 -3.54 13.20
C THR A 114 4.56 -4.28 14.54
N LEU A 115 4.01 -5.48 14.56
CA LEU A 115 4.03 -6.39 15.71
C LEU A 115 5.41 -7.04 15.86
N SER A 116 5.70 -7.61 17.02
CA SER A 116 6.93 -8.37 17.28
C SER A 116 7.11 -9.58 16.34
N THR A 117 6.01 -10.10 15.79
CA THR A 117 6.01 -11.16 14.78
C THR A 117 6.39 -10.68 13.38
N GLY A 118 6.52 -9.37 13.17
CA GLY A 118 6.69 -8.73 11.86
C GLY A 118 5.39 -8.49 11.09
N ALA A 119 4.25 -9.00 11.58
CA ALA A 119 2.93 -8.66 11.04
C ALA A 119 2.57 -7.20 11.32
N THR A 120 1.57 -6.66 10.64
CA THR A 120 1.07 -5.30 10.89
C THR A 120 -0.31 -5.32 11.54
N THR A 121 -0.60 -4.30 12.35
CA THR A 121 -1.92 -4.07 12.94
C THR A 121 -2.32 -2.60 12.80
N LEU A 122 -3.63 -2.34 12.73
CA LEU A 122 -4.20 -1.01 12.79
C LEU A 122 -4.71 -0.72 14.19
N CYS A 123 -4.25 0.38 14.76
CA CYS A 123 -4.71 0.94 16.02
C CYS A 123 -5.46 2.25 15.73
N ASN A 124 -6.46 2.62 16.55
CA ASN A 124 -7.05 3.96 16.44
C ASN A 124 -5.96 5.02 16.66
N ALA A 125 -6.06 6.18 16.02
CA ALA A 125 -5.04 7.22 16.03
C ALA A 125 -4.69 7.73 17.45
N ASP A 126 -5.59 7.59 18.41
CA ASP A 126 -5.43 7.97 19.82
C ASP A 126 -4.85 6.86 20.72
N THR A 127 -4.59 5.68 20.16
CA THR A 127 -4.05 4.52 20.87
C THR A 127 -2.57 4.29 20.56
N ILE A 128 -1.87 3.61 21.47
CA ILE A 128 -0.45 3.24 21.31
C ILE A 128 -0.30 1.72 21.30
N LEU A 129 0.79 1.20 20.71
CA LEU A 129 1.11 -0.22 20.79
C LEU A 129 1.86 -0.55 22.09
N CYS A 130 1.42 -1.59 22.80
CA CYS A 130 2.11 -2.19 23.93
C CYS A 130 2.03 -3.71 23.84
N LYS A 131 3.17 -4.42 23.75
CA LYS A 131 3.19 -5.88 23.56
C LYS A 131 2.21 -6.35 22.48
N ASP A 132 2.27 -5.71 21.31
CA ASP A 132 1.41 -6.03 20.16
C ASP A 132 -0.09 -5.77 20.36
N GLN A 133 -0.47 -5.04 21.42
CA GLN A 133 -1.85 -4.63 21.68
C GLN A 133 -2.01 -3.11 21.57
N CYS A 134 -3.05 -2.67 20.88
CA CYS A 134 -3.45 -1.26 20.88
C CYS A 134 -4.10 -0.92 22.22
N ILE A 135 -3.57 0.08 22.93
CA ILE A 135 -4.06 0.49 24.25
C ILE A 135 -4.39 1.98 24.25
N ASN A 136 -5.39 2.35 25.05
CA ASN A 136 -5.73 3.75 25.25
C ASN A 136 -4.83 4.34 26.36
N PRO A 137 -3.93 5.29 26.04
CA PRO A 137 -3.03 5.88 27.02
C PRO A 137 -3.75 6.70 28.10
N ALA A 138 -5.03 7.05 27.91
CA ALA A 138 -5.85 7.71 28.92
C ALA A 138 -6.29 6.78 30.07
N THR A 139 -6.33 5.46 29.83
CA THR A 139 -6.78 4.46 30.83
C THR A 139 -5.73 3.42 31.17
N GLN A 140 -4.68 3.30 30.35
CA GLN A 140 -3.61 2.33 30.50
C GLN A 140 -2.25 2.96 30.23
N THR A 141 -1.18 2.32 30.71
CA THR A 141 0.20 2.71 30.48
C THR A 141 0.99 1.50 30.01
N CYS A 142 1.81 1.69 28.97
CA CYS A 142 2.83 0.72 28.61
C CYS A 142 4.11 1.05 29.38
N ALA A 143 4.35 0.35 30.48
CA ALA A 143 5.53 0.56 31.30
C ALA A 143 6.71 -0.28 30.76
N LYS A 144 7.92 0.29 30.77
CA LYS A 144 9.17 -0.39 30.38
C LYS A 144 10.11 -0.51 31.57
N ASP A 145 10.65 -1.71 31.78
CA ASP A 145 11.68 -1.91 32.81
C ASP A 145 13.06 -1.50 32.29
N SER A 146 14.07 -1.59 33.16
CA SER A 146 15.46 -1.23 32.84
C SER A 146 16.09 -2.13 31.75
N LYS A 147 15.46 -3.26 31.43
CA LYS A 147 15.87 -4.23 30.40
C LYS A 147 15.07 -4.06 29.10
N GLY A 148 14.12 -3.12 29.06
CA GLY A 148 13.25 -2.87 27.92
C GLY A 148 12.05 -3.81 27.83
N ASN A 149 11.77 -4.62 28.85
CA ASN A 149 10.55 -5.42 28.88
C ASN A 149 9.35 -4.49 29.06
N GLU A 150 8.36 -4.64 28.20
CA GLU A 150 7.11 -3.91 28.27
C GLU A 150 6.07 -4.65 29.12
N ALA A 151 5.21 -3.94 29.83
CA ALA A 151 3.98 -4.49 30.42
C ALA A 151 2.84 -3.48 30.34
N LEU A 152 1.65 -4.01 30.13
CA LEU A 152 0.42 -3.25 30.21
C LEU A 152 0.02 -3.07 31.67
N CYS A 153 0.06 -1.84 32.15
CA CYS A 153 -0.27 -1.48 33.52
C CYS A 153 -1.39 -0.43 33.56
N ASN A 154 -2.02 -0.27 34.72
CA ASN A 154 -2.91 0.86 34.96
C ASN A 154 -2.13 2.18 34.89
N VAL A 155 -2.82 3.29 34.57
CA VAL A 155 -2.19 4.62 34.58
C VAL A 155 -1.56 4.89 35.95
N GLY A 156 -0.33 5.39 35.95
CA GLY A 156 0.43 5.71 37.16
C GLY A 156 1.23 4.54 37.73
N ASN A 157 0.98 3.31 37.29
CA ASN A 157 1.78 2.16 37.70
C ASN A 157 3.12 2.10 36.95
N GLY A 158 4.16 1.65 37.64
CA GLY A 158 5.45 1.30 37.05
C GLY A 158 5.55 -0.20 36.75
N ILE A 159 6.71 -0.63 36.25
CA ILE A 159 7.05 -2.05 36.05
C ILE A 159 8.33 -2.38 36.81
N CYS A 160 8.37 -3.56 37.42
CA CYS A 160 9.48 -4.09 38.18
C CYS A 160 9.66 -5.57 37.83
N ASN A 161 10.79 -5.93 37.21
CA ASN A 161 11.04 -7.29 36.70
C ASN A 161 9.85 -7.87 35.90
N GLY A 162 9.30 -7.10 34.95
CA GLY A 162 8.17 -7.53 34.13
C GLY A 162 6.78 -7.39 34.75
N ASN A 163 6.66 -7.06 36.05
CA ASN A 163 5.37 -6.98 36.75
C ASN A 163 4.98 -5.54 37.07
N CYS A 164 3.70 -5.21 36.90
CA CYS A 164 3.18 -3.89 37.26
C CYS A 164 3.18 -3.69 38.78
N PHE A 165 3.56 -2.50 39.23
CA PHE A 165 3.47 -2.09 40.63
C PHE A 165 2.93 -0.66 40.76
N ASP A 166 2.20 -0.38 41.84
CA ASP A 166 1.71 0.97 42.14
C ASP A 166 2.77 1.72 42.98
N PRO A 167 3.45 2.74 42.44
CA PRO A 167 4.49 3.48 43.17
C PRO A 167 3.95 4.25 44.39
N LYS A 168 2.62 4.38 44.53
CA LYS A 168 1.99 4.95 45.73
C LYS A 168 2.11 4.03 46.94
N TRP A 169 2.08 2.72 46.72
CA TRP A 169 2.04 1.72 47.78
C TRP A 169 3.24 0.76 47.76
N GLN A 170 4.01 0.73 46.67
CA GLN A 170 5.06 -0.24 46.43
C GLN A 170 6.33 0.45 45.93
N THR A 171 7.48 -0.20 46.09
CA THR A 171 8.77 0.24 45.54
C THR A 171 9.42 -0.94 44.82
N CYS A 172 10.05 -0.65 43.67
CA CYS A 172 10.91 -1.59 42.98
C CYS A 172 12.35 -1.44 43.48
N LEU A 173 12.90 -2.48 44.12
CA LEU A 173 14.26 -2.50 44.64
C LEU A 173 15.15 -3.41 43.78
N LYS A 174 16.39 -2.96 43.53
CA LYS A 174 17.42 -3.82 42.92
C LYS A 174 17.98 -4.78 43.96
N THR A 175 18.15 -6.04 43.58
CA THR A 175 18.82 -7.05 44.39
C THR A 175 20.32 -7.06 44.10
N GLU A 176 21.13 -7.62 45.01
CA GLU A 176 22.60 -7.72 44.85
C GLU A 176 23.02 -8.47 43.57
N ASN A 177 22.17 -9.37 43.07
CA ASN A 177 22.41 -10.13 41.84
C ASN A 177 21.93 -9.39 40.57
N GLY A 178 21.56 -8.11 40.67
CA GLY A 178 21.03 -7.33 39.54
C GLY A 178 19.59 -7.70 39.14
N GLY A 179 18.88 -8.41 40.00
CA GLY A 179 17.43 -8.63 39.89
C GLY A 179 16.65 -7.41 40.42
N GLU A 180 15.33 -7.45 40.25
CA GLU A 180 14.41 -6.42 40.73
C GLU A 180 13.26 -7.10 41.50
N VAL A 181 12.86 -6.54 42.65
CA VAL A 181 11.78 -7.06 43.50
C VAL A 181 10.83 -5.94 43.91
N ILE A 182 9.52 -6.25 43.94
CA ILE A 182 8.49 -5.34 44.42
C ILE A 182 8.34 -5.53 45.94
N CYS A 183 8.50 -4.45 46.70
CA CYS A 183 8.29 -4.43 48.15
C CYS A 183 7.14 -3.47 48.49
N SER A 184 6.39 -3.77 49.56
CA SER A 184 5.40 -2.81 50.06
C SER A 184 6.13 -1.62 50.66
N SER A 185 5.57 -0.42 50.51
CA SER A 185 6.07 0.79 51.15
C SER A 185 6.02 0.73 52.68
N THR A 186 5.26 -0.21 53.25
CA THR A 186 5.27 -0.57 54.68
C THR A 186 6.47 -1.43 55.10
N ASP A 187 7.20 -2.02 54.14
CA ASP A 187 8.35 -2.91 54.41
C ASP A 187 9.68 -2.14 54.49
N LYS A 188 9.64 -0.81 54.41
CA LYS A 188 10.79 0.06 54.72
C LYS A 188 11.00 0.10 56.24
N VAL A 189 11.64 -0.94 56.78
CA VAL A 189 12.26 -0.96 58.12
C VAL A 189 13.75 -0.75 57.96
#